data_AF-A0A0C9SYZ1-F1
#
_entry.id   AF-A0A0C9SYZ1-F1
#
_cell.length_a   1.000
_cell.length_b   1.000
_cell.length_c   1.000
_cell.angle_alpha   90.00
_cell.angle_beta   90.00
_cell.angle_gamma   90.00
#
_symmetry.space_group_name_H-M   'P 1'
#
loop_
_entity.id
_entity.type
_entity.pdbx_description
1 polymer ?
#
loop_
_entity_poly.entity_id
_entity_poly.type
_entity_poly.pdbx_seq_one_letter_code
_entity_poly.pdbx_strand_id
1 'polypeptide(L)'
;MAMGLFGCAPIAPSLAVDLRLLQFVKTLFVCLTPNTTAWCEALAVFLQERGYGLTTQDNLRRRFSNTYQWYIVLVMHNKELVSGIINASSSRHEHETSDGEEEEGGAHEDAKDR
;
A
#
# COMPACT_ATOMS: atom_id res chain seq x y z
N MET A 1 1.53 -14.40 5.01
CA MET A 1 1.92 -13.44 6.07
C MET A 1 1.24 -13.87 7.36
N ALA A 2 1.90 -14.67 8.20
CA ALA A 2 1.19 -15.39 9.26
C ALA A 2 0.93 -14.57 10.54
N MET A 3 1.64 -13.45 10.78
CA MET A 3 1.56 -12.71 12.05
C MET A 3 1.70 -11.18 11.90
N GLY A 4 1.41 -10.60 10.72
CA GLY A 4 1.61 -9.16 10.46
C GLY A 4 3.08 -8.74 10.29
N LEU A 5 4.00 -9.69 10.17
CA LEU A 5 5.42 -9.45 9.91
C LEU A 5 5.73 -9.41 8.40
N PHE A 6 6.63 -8.52 8.00
CA PHE A 6 7.06 -8.28 6.63
C PHE A 6 8.58 -8.44 6.49
N GLY A 7 9.02 -9.25 5.53
CA GLY A 7 10.42 -9.66 5.38
C GLY A 7 11.31 -8.63 4.70
N CYS A 8 12.61 -8.67 5.01
CA CYS A 8 13.64 -7.84 4.36
C CYS A 8 14.01 -8.27 2.95
N ALA A 9 13.55 -9.44 2.51
CA ALA A 9 13.73 -9.96 1.17
C ALA A 9 12.49 -10.79 0.78
N PRO A 10 12.13 -10.82 -0.51
CA PRO A 10 11.01 -11.62 -1.00
C PRO A 10 11.27 -13.13 -0.88
N ILE A 11 12.54 -13.55 -1.00
CA ILE A 11 12.97 -14.95 -0.90
C ILE A 11 13.95 -15.05 0.28
N ALA A 12 13.71 -16.00 1.18
CA ALA A 12 14.54 -16.28 2.36
C ALA A 12 14.91 -15.03 3.21
N PRO A 13 13.92 -14.33 3.81
CA PRO A 13 14.18 -13.14 4.61
C PRO A 13 14.99 -13.45 5.88
N SER A 14 16.01 -12.64 6.14
CA SER A 14 16.87 -12.73 7.35
C SER A 14 16.43 -11.80 8.49
N LEU A 15 15.46 -10.94 8.23
CA LEU A 15 14.78 -10.07 9.19
C LEU A 15 13.33 -9.93 8.75
N ALA A 16 12.41 -9.93 9.71
CA ALA A 16 11.03 -9.53 9.48
C ALA A 16 10.65 -8.42 10.47
N VAL A 17 9.85 -7.46 10.01
CA VAL A 17 9.44 -6.27 10.77
C VAL A 17 7.92 -6.19 10.77
N ASP A 18 7.31 -5.82 11.89
CA ASP A 18 5.86 -5.63 12.00
C ASP A 18 5.36 -4.54 11.03
N LEU A 19 4.28 -4.84 10.29
CA LEU A 19 3.66 -3.91 9.34
C LEU A 19 3.22 -2.59 10.00
N ARG A 20 2.79 -2.62 11.26
CA ARG A 20 2.41 -1.41 12.01
C ARG A 20 3.62 -0.55 12.28
N LEU A 21 4.78 -1.15 12.56
CA LEU A 21 6.04 -0.42 12.72
C LEU A 21 6.48 0.20 11.39
N LEU A 22 6.36 -0.53 10.28
CA LEU A 22 6.67 0.00 8.95
C LEU A 22 5.74 1.16 8.57
N GLN A 23 4.46 1.07 8.86
CA GLN A 23 3.51 2.15 8.65
C GLN A 23 3.81 3.36 9.56
N PHE A 24 4.17 3.14 10.82
CA PHE A 24 4.59 4.21 11.71
C PHE A 24 5.83 4.94 11.17
N VAL A 25 6.87 4.22 10.77
CA VAL A 25 8.10 4.80 10.22
C VAL A 25 7.84 5.55 8.91
N LYS A 26 6.94 5.02 8.06
CA LYS A 26 6.50 5.73 6.86
C LYS A 26 5.85 7.07 7.18
N THR A 27 4.94 7.10 8.16
CA THR A 27 4.31 8.36 8.62
C THR A 27 5.35 9.30 9.24
N LEU A 28 6.29 8.76 10.03
CA LEU A 28 7.37 9.54 10.63
C LEU A 28 8.22 10.25 9.57
N PHE A 29 8.54 9.57 8.47
CA PHE A 29 9.31 10.14 7.35
C PHE A 29 8.53 11.14 6.48
N VAL A 30 7.24 11.34 6.71
CA VAL A 30 6.51 12.50 6.16
C VAL A 30 6.81 13.76 6.98
N CYS A 31 6.97 13.62 8.29
CA CYS A 31 7.22 14.74 9.21
C CYS A 31 8.71 15.05 9.41
N LEU A 32 9.60 14.09 9.09
CA LEU A 32 11.04 14.20 9.23
C LEU A 32 11.73 13.79 7.93
N THR A 33 12.85 14.42 7.62
CA THR A 33 13.72 13.95 6.53
C THR A 33 14.04 12.46 6.74
N PRO A 34 13.85 11.58 5.72
CA PRO A 34 14.06 10.15 5.87
C PRO A 34 15.50 9.84 6.28
N ASN A 35 15.71 9.59 7.58
CA ASN A 35 17.02 9.22 8.12
C ASN A 35 16.94 7.81 8.69
N THR A 36 16.96 6.82 7.80
CA THR A 36 16.98 5.40 8.17
C THR A 36 18.21 5.06 9.01
N THR A 37 19.32 5.79 8.87
CA THR A 37 20.55 5.57 9.64
C THR A 37 20.34 5.89 11.10
N ALA A 38 19.96 7.13 11.42
CA ALA A 38 19.73 7.56 12.80
C ALA A 38 18.60 6.75 13.46
N TRP A 39 17.56 6.42 12.69
CA TRP A 39 16.49 5.57 13.19
C TRP A 39 16.99 4.16 13.54
N CYS A 40 17.76 3.52 12.66
CA CYS A 40 18.30 2.19 12.92
C CYS A 40 19.34 2.17 14.04
N GLU A 41 20.13 3.22 14.20
CA GLU A 41 21.06 3.37 15.32
C GLU A 41 20.32 3.47 16.65
N ALA A 42 19.32 4.33 16.74
CA ALA A 42 18.47 4.45 17.93
C ALA A 42 17.77 3.11 18.26
N LEU A 43 17.26 2.43 17.23
CA LEU A 43 16.63 1.12 17.39
C LEU A 43 17.62 0.05 17.85
N ALA A 44 18.86 0.06 17.35
CA ALA A 44 19.90 -0.88 17.77
C ALA A 44 20.25 -0.68 19.25
N VAL A 45 20.43 0.56 19.70
CA VAL A 45 20.68 0.89 21.11
C VAL A 45 19.51 0.42 21.99
N PHE A 46 18.28 0.74 21.60
CA PHE A 46 17.07 0.33 22.32
C PHE A 46 16.95 -1.19 22.48
N LEU A 47 17.27 -1.95 21.42
CA LEU A 47 17.26 -3.42 21.46
C LEU A 47 18.40 -3.97 22.33
N GLN A 48 19.58 -3.36 22.25
CA GLN A 48 20.74 -3.75 23.04
C GLN A 48 20.49 -3.58 24.54
N GLU A 49 19.90 -2.47 24.97
CA GLU A 49 19.52 -2.23 26.38
C GLU A 49 18.54 -3.28 26.93
N ARG A 50 17.78 -3.94 26.06
CA ARG A 50 16.83 -5.00 26.42
C ARG A 50 17.39 -6.41 26.28
N GLY A 51 18.69 -6.55 26.01
CA GLY A 51 19.36 -7.84 25.83
C GLY A 51 19.19 -8.46 24.44
N TYR A 52 18.58 -7.76 23.48
CA TYR A 52 18.41 -8.20 22.10
C TYR A 52 19.53 -7.67 21.18
N GLY A 53 20.77 -7.68 21.67
CA GLY A 53 21.93 -7.19 20.93
C GLY A 53 22.10 -7.92 19.59
N LEU A 54 22.19 -7.16 18.50
CA LEU A 54 22.44 -7.71 17.17
C LEU A 54 23.95 -7.92 17.00
N THR A 55 24.40 -9.17 17.10
CA THR A 55 25.82 -9.58 17.06
C THR A 55 26.51 -9.34 15.71
N THR A 56 25.74 -9.02 14.68
CA THR A 56 26.20 -9.08 13.30
C THR A 56 26.52 -7.66 12.78
N GLN A 57 27.81 -7.39 12.56
CA GLN A 57 28.39 -6.06 12.25
C GLN A 57 27.67 -5.20 11.20
N ASP A 58 26.94 -5.80 10.25
CA ASP A 58 26.38 -5.09 9.08
C ASP A 58 24.84 -5.10 8.93
N ASN A 59 24.07 -5.48 9.94
CA ASN A 59 22.80 -6.16 9.62
C ASN A 59 21.50 -5.40 9.87
N LEU A 60 21.38 -4.49 10.85
CA LEU A 60 20.08 -3.87 11.10
C LEU A 60 19.73 -2.81 10.06
N ARG A 61 20.60 -1.81 9.87
CA ARG A 61 20.34 -0.71 8.92
C ARG A 61 20.04 -1.23 7.53
N ARG A 62 20.92 -2.11 7.01
CA ARG A 62 20.76 -2.68 5.66
C ARG A 62 19.49 -3.52 5.53
N ARG A 63 19.22 -4.43 6.47
CA ARG A 63 18.03 -5.29 6.39
C ARG A 63 16.75 -4.47 6.58
N PHE A 64 16.74 -3.53 7.51
CA PHE A 64 15.61 -2.63 7.72
C PHE A 64 15.35 -1.75 6.49
N SER A 65 16.39 -1.15 5.90
CA SER A 65 16.26 -0.39 4.65
C SER A 65 15.66 -1.25 3.54
N ASN A 66 16.12 -2.49 3.38
CA ASN A 66 15.54 -3.41 2.40
C ASN A 66 14.07 -3.73 2.70
N THR A 67 13.73 -4.05 3.96
CA THR A 67 12.34 -4.27 4.39
C THR A 67 11.47 -3.06 4.07
N TYR A 68 11.94 -1.87 4.40
CA TYR A 68 11.22 -0.63 4.18
C TYR A 68 11.04 -0.35 2.68
N GLN A 69 12.06 -0.58 1.86
CA GLN A 69 11.96 -0.46 0.40
C GLN A 69 10.89 -1.38 -0.18
N TRP A 70 10.92 -2.67 0.17
CA TRP A 70 9.90 -3.63 -0.28
C TRP A 70 8.51 -3.27 0.21
N TYR A 71 8.40 -2.71 1.42
CA TYR A 71 7.14 -2.20 1.95
C TYR A 71 6.62 -1.01 1.14
N ILE A 72 7.47 -0.06 0.77
CA ILE A 72 7.08 1.06 -0.09
C ILE A 72 6.62 0.57 -1.46
N VAL A 73 7.34 -0.36 -2.09
CA VAL A 73 6.93 -0.98 -3.37
C VAL A 73 5.55 -1.62 -3.25
N LEU A 74 5.32 -2.41 -2.19
CA LEU A 74 4.02 -3.03 -1.93
C LEU A 74 2.91 -1.97 -1.81
N VAL A 75 3.14 -0.90 -1.05
CA VAL A 75 2.16 0.17 -0.85
C VAL A 75 1.84 0.89 -2.15
N MET A 76 2.85 1.20 -2.96
CA MET A 76 2.63 1.88 -4.25
C MET A 76 1.84 0.99 -5.22
N HIS A 77 2.26 -0.26 -5.36
CA HIS A 77 1.56 -1.20 -6.25
C HIS A 77 0.13 -1.48 -5.79
N ASN A 78 -0.09 -1.59 -4.48
CA ASN A 78 -1.45 -1.76 -3.94
C ASN A 78 -2.34 -0.53 -4.23
N LYS A 79 -1.81 0.69 -4.12
CA LYS A 79 -2.55 1.91 -4.48
C LYS A 79 -2.92 1.93 -5.96
N GLU A 80 -1.98 1.59 -6.84
CA GLU A 80 -2.21 1.50 -8.28
C GLU A 80 -3.31 0.49 -8.61
N LEU A 81 -3.21 -0.73 -8.08
CA LEU A 81 -4.21 -1.77 -8.27
C LEU A 81 -5.60 -1.34 -7.78
N VAL A 82 -5.71 -0.80 -6.57
CA VAL A 82 -6.99 -0.35 -6.01
C VAL A 82 -7.57 0.79 -6.84
N SER A 83 -6.76 1.76 -7.25
CA SER A 83 -7.21 2.86 -8.12
C SER A 83 -7.69 2.36 -9.49
N GLY A 84 -7.00 1.38 -10.08
CA GLY A 84 -7.41 0.76 -11.34
C GLY A 84 -8.76 0.06 -11.24
N ILE A 85 -9.00 -0.67 -10.15
CA ILE A 85 -10.30 -1.33 -9.90
C ILE A 85 -11.41 -0.29 -9.75
N ILE A 86 -11.20 0.75 -8.94
CA ILE A 86 -12.17 1.82 -8.71
C ILE A 86 -12.52 2.53 -10.04
N ASN A 87 -11.52 2.89 -10.82
CA ASN A 87 -11.74 3.58 -12.10
C ASN A 87 -12.49 2.71 -13.10
N ALA A 88 -12.15 1.41 -13.19
CA ALA A 88 -12.85 0.47 -14.06
C ALA A 88 -14.30 0.24 -13.64
N SER A 89 -14.61 0.26 -12.34
CA SER A 89 -16.01 0.22 -11.88
C SER A 89 -16.76 1.50 -12.19
N SER A 90 -16.11 2.66 -12.08
CA SER A 90 -16.74 3.96 -12.38
C SER A 90 -17.09 4.08 -13.87
N SER A 91 -16.18 3.67 -14.76
CA SER A 91 -16.42 3.73 -16.21
C SER A 91 -17.50 2.76 -16.70
N ARG A 92 -17.70 1.63 -15.99
CA ARG A 92 -18.80 0.69 -16.30
C ARG A 92 -20.16 1.28 -15.94
N HIS A 93 -20.23 1.98 -14.81
CA HIS A 93 -21.46 2.60 -14.37
C HIS A 93 -21.93 3.69 -15.34
N GLU A 94 -21.01 4.49 -15.89
CA GLU A 94 -21.32 5.54 -16.88
C GLU A 94 -21.84 4.97 -18.21
N HIS A 95 -21.34 3.81 -18.65
CA HIS A 95 -21.80 3.16 -19.89
C HIS A 95 -23.21 2.57 -19.73
N GLU A 96 -23.51 1.96 -18.57
CA GLU A 96 -24.83 1.40 -18.28
C GLU A 96 -25.92 2.47 -18.13
N THR A 97 -25.57 3.68 -17.66
CA THR A 97 -26.52 4.81 -17.59
C THR A 97 -26.76 5.46 -18.95
N SER A 98 -25.79 5.42 -19.87
CA SER A 98 -25.94 5.99 -21.22
C SER A 98 -26.79 5.10 -22.14
N ASP A 99 -26.68 3.77 -22.01
CA ASP A 99 -27.44 2.82 -22.82
C ASP A 99 -28.93 2.70 -22.41
N GLY A 100 -29.29 3.21 -21.22
CA GLY A 100 -30.67 3.18 -20.69
C GLY A 100 -31.55 4.38 -21.05
N GLU A 101 -30.99 5.44 -21.62
CA GLU A 101 -31.73 6.67 -21.96
C GLU A 101 -32.26 6.70 -23.41
N GLU A 102 -31.93 5.72 -24.26
CA GLU A 102 -32.37 5.68 -25.66
C GLU A 102 -33.67 4.88 -25.93
N GLU A 103 -34.27 4.20 -24.93
CA GLU A 103 -35.48 3.37 -25.12
C GLU A 103 -36.83 3.96 -24.63
N GLU A 104 -36.90 5.22 -24.18
CA GLU A 104 -38.18 5.90 -23.87
C GLU A 104 -38.40 7.14 -24.75
N GLY A 105 -38.72 6.95 -26.04
CA GLY A 105 -39.01 8.09 -26.90
C GLY A 105 -39.82 7.86 -28.18
N GLY A 106 -40.27 6.64 -28.48
CA GLY A 106 -40.80 6.33 -29.80
C GLY A 106 -42.06 5.46 -29.82
N ALA A 107 -43.20 5.98 -29.36
CA ALA A 107 -44.52 5.54 -29.84
C ALA A 107 -45.65 6.47 -29.35
N HIS A 108 -45.95 7.53 -30.10
CA HIS A 108 -47.31 8.05 -30.13
C HIS A 108 -47.65 8.53 -31.54
N GLU A 109 -47.85 7.57 -32.46
CA GLU A 109 -48.55 7.82 -33.71
C GLU A 109 -50.06 8.03 -33.45
N ASP A 110 -50.55 9.11 -34.04
CA ASP A 110 -51.90 9.43 -34.48
C ASP A 110 -53.06 8.47 -34.18
N ALA A 111 -54.13 9.02 -33.59
CA ALA A 111 -55.48 8.72 -34.02
C ALA A 111 -56.50 9.80 -33.61
N LYS A 112 -57.07 10.44 -34.64
CA LYS A 112 -58.53 10.65 -34.83
C LYS A 112 -59.16 11.98 -34.41
N ASP A 113 -59.08 12.93 -35.33
CA ASP A 113 -60.21 13.51 -36.08
C ASP A 113 -61.64 13.15 -35.57
N ARG A 114 -62.30 14.07 -34.85
CA ARG A 114 -63.66 14.60 -35.15
C ARG A 114 -64.10 15.73 -34.21
#